data_AF-A0A923THA5-F1
#
_entry.id   AF-A0A923THA5-F1
#
_cell.length_a   1.000
_cell.length_b   1.000
_cell.length_c   1.000
_cell.angle_alpha   90.00
_cell.angle_beta   90.00
_cell.angle_gamma   90.00
#
_symmetry.space_group_name_H-M   'P 1'
#
loop_
_entity.id
_entity.type
_entity.pdbx_description
1 polymer ?
#
loop_
_entity_poly.entity_id
_entity_poly.type
_entity_poly.pdbx_seq_one_letter_code
_entity_poly.pdbx_strand_id
1 'polypeptide(L)'
;LHTFATLQALLFAADHELAKKDKSVDIASLPTLPPFFNAIFAEDAYFNENFQERWQSIQETLQKNMKPPPINLSGKTDIYVLSKKFYSDAAERELGQLAKDIFFLPLDSLYFAKKISLHMPHVSSKEALSLPTVLHPHIAKVANPIEISEFSEAGLVVKYYRPISIGAFREFILWLPHELDLPEFLATCNFSEENKAEKGQHFNHFVFFGMSDHFLIHIRRWILQNHVLSKEAEGT
;
A
#
# COMPACT_ATOMS: atom_id res chain seq x y z
N LEU A 1 20.05 17.00 -1.20
CA LEU A 1 21.40 16.44 -0.93
C LEU A 1 22.17 17.23 0.13
N HIS A 2 22.20 18.58 0.07
CA HIS A 2 22.93 19.40 1.06
C HIS A 2 22.52 19.22 2.53
N THR A 3 21.31 18.72 2.78
CA THR A 3 20.75 18.47 4.12
C THR A 3 21.45 17.35 4.88
N PHE A 4 22.08 16.39 4.20
CA PHE A 4 22.71 15.24 4.83
C PHE A 4 24.24 15.38 4.84
N ALA A 5 24.85 15.28 6.03
CA ALA A 5 26.29 15.52 6.20
C ALA A 5 27.15 14.41 5.60
N THR A 6 26.67 13.19 5.72
CA THR A 6 27.40 11.96 5.43
C THR A 6 26.89 11.26 4.19
N LEU A 7 25.85 11.77 3.53
CA LEU A 7 25.31 11.18 2.32
C LEU A 7 26.23 11.46 1.13
N GLN A 8 27.11 10.51 0.83
CA GLN A 8 27.79 10.46 -0.46
C GLN A 8 26.88 9.72 -1.44
N ALA A 9 26.29 10.48 -2.36
CA ALA A 9 25.40 9.96 -3.39
C ALA A 9 26.04 10.12 -4.76
N LEU A 10 26.02 9.05 -5.56
CA LEU A 10 26.29 9.16 -6.99
C LEU A 10 24.97 9.45 -7.69
N LEU A 11 24.86 10.65 -8.27
CA LEU A 11 23.71 11.02 -9.10
C LEU A 11 24.05 10.69 -10.55
N PHE A 12 23.40 9.69 -11.13
CA PHE A 12 23.58 9.31 -12.53
C PHE A 12 22.80 10.22 -13.50
N ALA A 13 22.42 11.42 -13.05
CA ALA A 13 21.56 12.35 -13.77
C ALA A 13 22.32 13.42 -14.57
N ALA A 14 23.65 13.48 -14.49
CA ALA A 14 24.40 14.58 -15.10
C ALA A 14 24.82 14.38 -16.56
N ASP A 15 24.50 13.24 -17.20
CA ASP A 15 24.82 13.09 -18.62
C ASP A 15 23.81 12.26 -19.42
N HIS A 16 22.66 12.88 -19.68
CA HIS A 16 21.67 12.43 -20.66
C HIS A 16 22.27 12.28 -22.08
N GLU A 17 23.44 12.86 -22.38
CA GLU A 17 24.12 12.74 -23.68
C GLU A 17 24.96 11.46 -23.80
N LEU A 18 25.53 10.96 -22.70
CA LEU A 18 26.19 9.65 -22.66
C LEU A 18 25.20 8.49 -22.82
N ALA A 19 23.98 8.62 -22.28
CA ALA A 19 22.95 7.58 -22.28
C ALA A 19 22.29 7.34 -23.65
N LYS A 20 22.25 8.37 -24.53
CA LYS A 20 21.61 8.27 -25.86
C LYS A 20 22.42 7.43 -26.85
N LYS A 21 23.72 7.25 -26.62
CA LYS A 21 24.56 6.40 -27.46
C LYS A 21 24.54 5.02 -26.83
N ASP A 22 24.04 4.04 -27.56
CA ASP A 22 23.91 2.61 -27.24
C ASP A 22 25.26 1.90 -26.97
N LYS A 23 26.13 2.55 -26.20
CA LYS A 23 27.48 2.15 -25.86
C LYS A 23 27.49 1.87 -24.37
N SER A 24 28.08 0.74 -24.00
CA SER A 24 28.52 0.45 -22.63
C SER A 24 28.98 1.74 -21.95
N VAL A 25 28.40 2.07 -20.79
CA VAL A 25 28.77 3.25 -20.00
C VAL A 25 30.29 3.21 -19.83
N ASP A 26 31.00 4.15 -20.47
CA ASP A 26 32.44 4.25 -20.34
C ASP A 26 32.75 4.88 -18.98
N ILE A 27 32.96 4.03 -17.98
CA ILE A 27 33.25 4.44 -16.60
C ILE A 27 34.51 5.30 -16.51
N ALA A 28 35.43 5.21 -17.49
CA ALA A 28 36.61 6.05 -17.55
C ALA A 28 36.28 7.52 -17.88
N SER A 29 35.10 7.78 -18.47
CA SER A 29 34.60 9.13 -18.75
C SER A 29 33.87 9.77 -17.58
N LEU A 30 33.53 9.00 -16.54
CA LEU A 30 32.89 9.55 -15.34
C LEU A 30 33.89 10.41 -14.57
N PRO A 31 33.45 11.54 -13.97
CA PRO A 31 34.28 12.30 -13.06
C PRO A 31 34.81 11.37 -11.96
N THR A 32 36.08 11.56 -11.57
CA THR A 32 36.77 10.79 -10.52
C THR A 32 35.83 10.42 -9.38
N LEU A 33 35.43 9.15 -9.35
CA LEU A 33 34.46 8.64 -8.40
C LEU A 33 35.10 8.64 -6.99
N PRO A 34 34.41 9.14 -5.95
CA PRO A 34 34.86 8.95 -4.58
C PRO A 34 35.00 7.45 -4.25
N PRO A 35 35.86 7.13 -3.28
CA PRO A 35 36.24 5.75 -2.96
C PRO A 35 35.10 4.88 -2.41
N PHE A 36 33.99 5.49 -1.97
CA PHE A 36 32.77 4.82 -1.51
C PHE A 36 31.54 5.71 -1.74
N PHE A 37 30.36 5.10 -1.75
CA PHE A 37 29.06 5.77 -1.78
C PHE A 37 28.05 5.00 -0.92
N ASN A 38 27.07 5.70 -0.35
CA ASN A 38 26.00 5.08 0.43
C ASN A 38 24.81 4.69 -0.46
N ALA A 39 24.54 5.49 -1.49
CA ALA A 39 23.38 5.32 -2.36
C ALA A 39 23.63 5.81 -3.79
N ILE A 40 22.89 5.23 -4.74
CA ILE A 40 22.87 5.63 -6.15
C ILE A 40 21.46 6.08 -6.50
N PHE A 41 21.36 7.23 -7.14
CA PHE A 41 20.11 7.77 -7.67
C PHE A 41 20.22 7.83 -9.19
N ALA A 42 19.35 7.10 -9.87
CA ALA A 42 19.34 7.01 -11.32
C ALA A 42 17.96 7.42 -11.87
N GLU A 43 17.93 8.16 -12.98
CA GLU A 43 16.67 8.54 -13.62
C GLU A 43 15.98 7.32 -14.25
N ASP A 44 14.65 7.32 -14.27
CA ASP A 44 13.82 6.28 -14.89
C ASP A 44 14.17 5.97 -16.34
N ALA A 45 14.64 6.97 -17.09
CA ALA A 45 15.08 6.80 -18.47
C ALA A 45 16.18 5.73 -18.64
N TYR A 46 16.98 5.49 -17.61
CA TYR A 46 18.03 4.45 -17.59
C TYR A 46 17.47 3.04 -17.36
N PHE A 47 16.19 2.93 -16.98
CA PHE A 47 15.51 1.68 -16.68
C PHE A 47 14.53 1.22 -17.78
N ASN A 48 14.66 1.78 -18.99
CA ASN A 48 13.96 1.26 -20.17
C ASN A 48 14.64 -0.04 -20.68
N GLU A 49 14.09 -0.66 -21.73
CA GLU A 49 14.50 -1.92 -22.39
C GLU A 49 15.89 -2.49 -21.96
N ASN A 50 15.90 -3.75 -21.49
CA ASN A 50 17.08 -4.46 -20.96
C ASN A 50 17.72 -3.85 -19.69
N PHE A 51 16.94 -3.16 -18.86
CA PHE A 51 17.44 -2.51 -17.65
C PHE A 51 18.09 -3.46 -16.64
N GLN A 52 17.59 -4.69 -16.51
CA GLN A 52 18.11 -5.65 -15.54
C GLN A 52 19.59 -5.98 -15.80
N GLU A 53 19.95 -6.27 -17.04
CA GLU A 53 21.34 -6.62 -17.43
C GLU A 53 22.28 -5.42 -17.29
N ARG A 54 21.84 -4.24 -17.76
CA ARG A 54 22.60 -2.99 -17.63
C ARG A 54 22.90 -2.67 -16.17
N TRP A 55 21.89 -2.86 -15.31
CA TRP A 55 22.00 -2.53 -13.91
C TRP A 55 22.86 -3.53 -13.13
N GLN A 56 22.74 -4.83 -13.43
CA GLN A 56 23.64 -5.84 -12.90
C GLN A 56 25.09 -5.54 -13.28
N SER A 57 25.36 -5.15 -14.53
CA SER A 57 26.70 -4.75 -14.96
C SER A 57 27.24 -3.53 -14.20
N ILE A 58 26.40 -2.51 -13.97
CA ILE A 58 26.77 -1.35 -13.15
C ILE A 58 27.09 -1.81 -11.72
N GLN A 59 26.25 -2.63 -11.12
CA GLN A 59 26.43 -3.14 -9.76
C GLN A 59 27.72 -3.95 -9.63
N GLU A 60 28.00 -4.86 -10.56
CA GLU A 60 29.24 -5.64 -10.60
C GLU A 60 30.47 -4.75 -10.75
N THR A 61 30.38 -3.73 -11.60
CA THR A 61 31.49 -2.82 -11.83
C THR A 61 31.77 -1.95 -10.60
N LEU A 62 30.72 -1.48 -9.93
CA LEU A 62 30.84 -0.75 -8.67
C LEU A 62 31.42 -1.65 -7.58
N GLN A 63 30.96 -2.90 -7.45
CA GLN A 63 31.53 -3.85 -6.49
C GLN A 63 33.00 -4.16 -6.75
N LYS A 64 33.43 -4.22 -8.02
CA LYS A 64 34.83 -4.47 -8.40
C LYS A 64 35.75 -3.28 -8.09
N ASN A 65 35.26 -2.06 -8.31
CA ASN A 65 36.09 -0.85 -8.24
C ASN A 65 36.00 -0.14 -6.88
N MET A 66 34.99 -0.41 -6.07
CA MET A 66 34.74 0.32 -4.83
C MET A 66 35.06 -0.51 -3.60
N LYS A 67 35.59 0.17 -2.57
CA LYS A 67 35.72 -0.43 -1.24
C LYS A 67 34.35 -0.40 -0.57
N PRO A 68 33.98 -1.44 0.20
CA PRO A 68 32.74 -1.43 0.95
C PRO A 68 32.69 -0.20 1.88
N PRO A 69 31.53 0.49 2.00
CA PRO A 69 31.43 1.67 2.85
C PRO A 69 31.73 1.29 4.32
N PRO A 70 32.49 2.11 5.07
CA PRO A 70 32.93 1.77 6.41
C PRO A 70 31.78 1.62 7.43
N ILE A 71 30.56 2.07 7.09
CA ILE A 71 29.42 2.19 8.02
C ILE A 71 28.19 1.41 7.51
N ASN A 72 28.21 0.83 6.30
CA ASN A 72 27.05 0.07 5.81
C ASN A 72 26.98 -1.32 6.47
N LEU A 73 26.06 -1.46 7.44
CA LEU A 73 25.69 -2.73 8.09
C LEU A 73 25.30 -3.87 7.11
N SER A 74 25.04 -3.55 5.84
CA SER A 74 24.65 -4.49 4.77
C SER A 74 25.76 -4.77 3.75
N GLY A 75 26.81 -3.94 3.69
CA GLY A 75 27.86 -4.03 2.65
C GLY A 75 27.40 -3.79 1.20
N LYS A 76 26.11 -3.49 0.98
CA LYS A 76 25.52 -3.19 -0.33
C LYS A 76 25.25 -1.70 -0.48
N THR A 77 25.39 -1.19 -1.70
CA THR A 77 24.99 0.16 -2.08
C THR A 77 23.50 0.16 -2.39
N ASP A 78 22.73 1.02 -1.72
CA ASP A 78 21.29 1.12 -1.95
C ASP A 78 21.00 1.90 -3.25
N ILE A 79 19.92 1.52 -3.94
CA ILE A 79 19.61 2.00 -5.28
C ILE A 79 18.22 2.62 -5.26
N TYR A 80 18.10 3.80 -5.86
CA TYR A 80 16.85 4.54 -5.92
C TYR A 80 16.60 5.06 -7.32
N VAL A 81 15.35 4.99 -7.76
CA VAL A 81 14.93 5.50 -9.07
C VAL A 81 14.34 6.89 -8.90
N LEU A 82 14.70 7.82 -9.79
CA LEU A 82 14.07 9.12 -9.92
C LEU A 82 13.18 9.10 -11.16
N SER A 83 11.85 9.11 -11.00
CA SER A 83 10.93 9.02 -12.15
C SER A 83 10.08 10.28 -12.30
N LYS A 84 9.83 10.68 -13.54
CA LYS A 84 8.84 11.73 -13.87
C LYS A 84 7.46 11.14 -14.16
N LYS A 85 7.36 9.82 -14.29
CA LYS A 85 6.15 9.10 -14.68
C LYS A 85 5.63 8.30 -13.49
N PHE A 86 4.32 8.09 -13.44
CA PHE A 86 3.73 7.14 -12.52
C PHE A 86 3.80 5.74 -13.13
N TYR A 87 4.06 4.75 -12.29
CA TYR A 87 4.08 3.35 -12.69
C TYR A 87 2.77 2.67 -12.29
N SER A 88 2.42 1.59 -12.98
CA SER A 88 1.40 0.67 -12.50
C SER A 88 2.00 -0.24 -11.42
N ASP A 89 1.16 -0.80 -10.55
CA ASP A 89 1.59 -1.73 -9.49
C ASP A 89 2.48 -2.88 -10.01
N ALA A 90 2.22 -3.36 -11.23
CA ALA A 90 3.02 -4.42 -11.86
C ALA A 90 4.45 -3.93 -12.16
N ALA A 91 4.58 -2.74 -12.76
CA ALA A 91 5.89 -2.14 -13.07
C ALA A 91 6.66 -1.73 -11.82
N GLU A 92 5.97 -1.24 -10.78
CA GLU A 92 6.59 -0.96 -9.49
C GLU A 92 7.18 -2.21 -8.84
N ARG A 93 6.48 -3.36 -8.94
CA ARG A 93 6.96 -4.64 -8.42
C ARG A 93 8.20 -5.15 -9.17
N GLU A 94 8.29 -4.93 -10.48
CA GLU A 94 9.47 -5.28 -11.27
C GLU A 94 10.68 -4.42 -10.88
N LEU A 95 10.49 -3.11 -10.77
CA LEU A 95 11.55 -2.18 -10.33
C LEU A 95 11.98 -2.43 -8.89
N GLY A 96 11.07 -2.82 -8.01
CA GLY A 96 11.33 -3.16 -6.61
C GLY A 96 12.27 -4.36 -6.41
N GLN A 97 12.54 -5.14 -7.45
CA GLN A 97 13.55 -6.22 -7.40
C GLN A 97 14.99 -5.67 -7.40
N LEU A 98 15.19 -4.48 -7.97
CA LEU A 98 16.51 -3.85 -8.13
C LEU A 98 16.68 -2.60 -7.26
N ALA A 99 15.64 -1.76 -7.23
CA ALA A 99 15.63 -0.51 -6.50
C ALA A 99 14.90 -0.66 -5.17
N LYS A 100 15.43 0.01 -4.15
CA LYS A 100 14.85 0.03 -2.80
C LYS A 100 13.61 0.90 -2.72
N ASP A 101 13.55 1.96 -3.53
CA ASP A 101 12.39 2.86 -3.61
C ASP A 101 12.40 3.65 -4.94
N ILE A 102 11.23 4.21 -5.28
CA ILE A 102 11.03 5.09 -6.43
C ILE A 102 10.63 6.48 -5.91
N PHE A 103 11.35 7.50 -6.36
CA PHE A 103 11.08 8.90 -6.06
C PHE A 103 10.48 9.58 -7.28
N PHE A 104 9.25 10.06 -7.13
CA PHE A 104 8.55 10.79 -8.19
C PHE A 104 8.95 12.28 -8.19
N LEU A 105 9.22 12.82 -9.38
CA LEU A 105 9.55 14.21 -9.62
C LEU A 105 8.28 15.01 -9.99
N PRO A 106 8.10 16.25 -9.48
CA PRO A 106 9.03 17.01 -8.64
C PRO A 106 9.13 16.46 -7.22
N LEU A 107 10.35 16.38 -6.71
CA LEU A 107 10.64 15.75 -5.43
C LEU A 107 10.43 16.74 -4.27
N ASP A 108 9.50 16.43 -3.38
CA ASP A 108 9.36 17.14 -2.12
C ASP A 108 10.58 16.85 -1.22
N SER A 109 11.25 17.92 -0.79
CA SER A 109 12.48 17.81 0.01
C SER A 109 12.28 17.14 1.38
N LEU A 110 11.11 17.32 2.00
CA LEU A 110 10.74 16.72 3.27
C LEU A 110 10.40 15.24 3.09
N TYR A 111 9.65 14.90 2.04
CA TYR A 111 9.37 13.53 1.65
C TYR A 111 10.67 12.75 1.40
N PHE A 112 11.56 13.33 0.60
CA PHE A 112 12.89 12.76 0.34
C PHE A 112 13.66 12.56 1.63
N ALA A 113 13.75 13.61 2.47
CA ALA A 113 14.51 13.53 3.71
C ALA A 113 13.94 12.45 4.65
N LYS A 114 12.62 12.33 4.75
CA LYS A 114 11.93 11.30 5.54
C LYS A 114 12.23 9.89 5.04
N LYS A 115 12.10 9.66 3.73
CA LYS A 115 12.37 8.36 3.10
C LYS A 115 13.84 7.95 3.25
N ILE A 116 14.79 8.87 3.02
CA ILE A 116 16.22 8.60 3.20
C ILE A 116 16.54 8.32 4.66
N SER A 117 15.97 9.07 5.62
CA SER A 117 16.17 8.80 7.05
C SER A 117 15.64 7.43 7.48
N LEU A 118 14.55 6.96 6.86
CA LEU A 118 13.99 5.63 7.10
C LEU A 118 14.87 4.53 6.50
N HIS A 119 15.31 4.68 5.25
CA HIS A 119 16.08 3.65 4.54
C HIS A 119 17.56 3.61 4.93
N MET A 120 18.12 4.73 5.37
CA MET A 120 19.51 4.92 5.75
C MET A 120 19.61 5.65 7.10
N PRO A 121 19.26 5.00 8.22
CA PRO A 121 19.24 5.64 9.54
C PRO A 121 20.63 6.12 10.02
N HIS A 122 21.71 5.62 9.41
CA HIS A 122 23.09 6.04 9.69
C HIS A 122 23.46 7.37 9.03
N VAL A 123 22.65 7.87 8.10
CA VAL A 123 22.86 9.16 7.45
C VAL A 123 22.26 10.24 8.34
N SER A 124 23.09 10.86 9.18
CA SER A 124 22.67 11.97 10.04
C SER A 124 22.39 13.23 9.20
N SER A 125 21.20 13.80 9.38
CA SER A 125 20.89 15.15 8.90
C SER A 125 21.77 16.18 9.61
N LYS A 126 22.24 17.19 8.88
CA LYS A 126 22.94 18.34 9.46
C LYS A 126 22.02 19.18 10.33
N GLU A 127 20.74 19.22 9.95
CA GLU A 127 19.71 20.03 10.58
C GLU A 127 18.70 19.14 11.29
N ALA A 128 18.17 19.60 12.42
CA ALA A 128 17.10 18.92 13.12
C ALA A 128 15.83 18.95 12.25
N LEU A 129 15.55 17.85 11.54
CA LEU A 129 14.34 17.68 10.75
C LEU A 129 13.15 17.46 11.70
N SER A 130 12.39 18.52 11.97
CA SER A 130 11.07 18.38 12.59
C SER A 130 10.11 17.84 11.55
N LEU A 131 9.95 16.51 11.48
CA LEU A 131 8.97 15.86 10.62
C LEU A 131 7.60 15.90 11.32
N PRO A 132 6.63 16.71 10.86
CA PRO A 132 5.27 16.61 11.36
C PRO A 132 4.73 15.24 10.94
N THR A 133 4.78 14.29 11.87
CA THR A 133 4.17 12.98 11.66
C THR A 133 2.71 13.13 12.00
N VAL A 134 1.87 13.35 10.98
CA VAL A 134 0.44 13.22 11.17
C VAL A 134 0.15 11.72 11.28
N LEU A 135 0.11 11.24 12.52
CA LEU A 135 -0.40 9.91 12.83
C LEU A 135 -1.89 9.91 12.48
N HIS A 136 -2.22 9.42 11.29
CA HIS A 136 -3.58 8.98 10.98
C HIS A 136 -3.66 7.51 11.40
N PRO A 137 -4.18 7.20 12.60
CA PRO A 137 -4.44 5.81 12.94
C PRO A 137 -5.50 5.28 11.98
N HIS A 138 -5.06 4.61 10.92
CA HIS A 138 -5.95 3.83 10.07
C HIS A 138 -6.37 2.61 10.87
N ILE A 139 -7.62 2.60 11.33
CA ILE A 139 -8.21 1.42 11.97
C ILE A 139 -8.60 0.46 10.85
N ALA A 140 -7.80 -0.58 10.65
CA ALA A 140 -8.18 -1.69 9.78
C ALA A 140 -9.18 -2.57 10.53
N LYS A 141 -10.43 -2.62 10.07
CA LYS A 141 -11.45 -3.55 10.56
C LYS A 141 -11.56 -4.74 9.61
N VAL A 142 -11.77 -5.93 10.17
CA VAL A 142 -12.02 -7.16 9.40
C VAL A 142 -13.47 -7.56 9.59
N ALA A 143 -14.21 -7.70 8.50
CA ALA A 143 -15.58 -8.19 8.51
C ALA A 143 -15.62 -9.68 8.17
N ASN A 144 -16.43 -10.43 8.90
CA ASN A 144 -16.67 -11.85 8.61
C ASN A 144 -17.94 -11.97 7.75
N PRO A 145 -17.89 -12.72 6.62
CA PRO A 145 -19.08 -12.98 5.85
C PRO A 145 -20.06 -13.83 6.67
N ILE A 146 -21.35 -13.47 6.58
CA ILE A 146 -22.44 -14.12 7.30
C ILE A 146 -23.63 -14.30 6.36
N GLU A 147 -24.39 -15.36 6.59
CA GLU A 147 -25.61 -15.63 5.84
C GLU A 147 -26.79 -14.92 6.51
N ILE A 148 -27.49 -14.10 5.73
CA ILE A 148 -28.67 -13.35 6.17
C ILE A 148 -29.90 -14.15 5.75
N SER A 149 -30.72 -14.58 6.71
CA SER A 149 -31.95 -15.33 6.43
C SER A 149 -33.13 -14.41 6.19
N GLU A 150 -33.24 -13.34 6.99
CA GLU A 150 -34.29 -12.33 6.87
C GLU A 150 -33.69 -10.94 7.04
N PHE A 151 -34.24 -9.96 6.35
CA PHE A 151 -33.73 -8.60 6.36
C PHE A 151 -34.86 -7.58 6.23
N SER A 152 -34.78 -6.51 7.02
CA SER A 152 -35.74 -5.40 7.03
C SER A 152 -35.05 -4.08 7.39
N GLU A 153 -35.76 -2.97 7.28
CA GLU A 153 -35.23 -1.66 7.72
C GLU A 153 -35.02 -1.57 9.23
N ALA A 154 -35.74 -2.38 10.02
CA ALA A 154 -35.64 -2.36 11.47
C ALA A 154 -34.55 -3.31 12.02
N GLY A 155 -34.12 -4.28 11.22
CA GLY A 155 -33.23 -5.33 11.69
C GLY A 155 -33.05 -6.45 10.70
N LEU A 156 -32.27 -7.44 11.11
CA LEU A 156 -31.92 -8.59 10.28
C LEU A 156 -31.79 -9.85 11.14
N VAL A 157 -31.95 -10.99 10.50
CA VAL A 157 -31.76 -12.31 11.10
C VAL A 157 -30.58 -12.97 10.41
N VAL A 158 -29.59 -13.39 11.19
CA VAL A 158 -28.40 -14.09 10.68
C VAL A 158 -28.42 -15.55 11.08
N LYS A 159 -27.97 -16.40 10.18
CA LYS A 159 -27.64 -17.78 10.48
C LYS A 159 -26.20 -17.86 10.97
N TYR A 160 -25.98 -18.46 12.14
CA TYR A 160 -24.67 -18.54 12.76
C TYR A 160 -24.49 -19.84 13.54
N TYR A 161 -23.25 -20.35 13.61
CA TYR A 161 -22.93 -21.64 14.23
C TYR A 161 -23.09 -21.68 15.76
N ARG A 162 -23.39 -20.55 16.40
CA ARG A 162 -23.59 -20.45 17.85
C ARG A 162 -24.62 -19.38 18.19
N PRO A 163 -25.30 -19.47 19.35
CA PRO A 163 -26.17 -18.41 19.80
C PRO A 163 -25.34 -17.18 20.21
N ILE A 164 -25.88 -16.00 19.93
CA ILE A 164 -25.35 -14.72 20.37
C ILE A 164 -26.18 -14.27 21.58
N SER A 165 -25.50 -13.78 22.61
CA SER A 165 -26.16 -13.32 23.83
C SER A 165 -27.05 -12.11 23.57
N ILE A 166 -28.24 -12.11 24.17
CA ILE A 166 -29.17 -10.97 24.14
C ILE A 166 -28.46 -9.71 24.67
N GLY A 167 -28.62 -8.59 23.98
CA GLY A 167 -27.95 -7.32 24.26
C GLY A 167 -26.54 -7.20 23.68
N ALA A 168 -26.00 -8.22 23.02
CA ALA A 168 -24.71 -8.10 22.36
C ALA A 168 -24.76 -7.15 21.17
N PHE A 169 -23.83 -6.22 21.12
CA PHE A 169 -23.65 -5.29 20.01
C PHE A 169 -22.81 -5.88 18.90
N ARG A 170 -23.20 -5.62 17.65
CA ARG A 170 -22.43 -5.95 16.46
C ARG A 170 -22.51 -4.80 15.45
N GLU A 171 -21.42 -4.63 14.72
CA GLU A 171 -21.33 -3.77 13.55
C GLU A 171 -21.56 -4.64 12.32
N PHE A 172 -22.45 -4.20 11.43
CA PHE A 172 -22.75 -4.84 10.17
C PHE A 172 -22.35 -3.92 9.02
N ILE A 173 -21.87 -4.50 7.93
CA ILE A 173 -21.57 -3.79 6.69
C ILE A 173 -22.37 -4.44 5.58
N LEU A 174 -23.18 -3.65 4.90
CA LEU A 174 -23.99 -4.08 3.76
C LEU A 174 -23.25 -3.69 2.48
N TRP A 175 -22.31 -4.53 2.08
CA TRP A 175 -21.41 -4.24 0.97
C TRP A 175 -22.12 -4.25 -0.38
N LEU A 176 -21.80 -3.26 -1.22
CA LEU A 176 -22.21 -3.17 -2.62
C LEU A 176 -20.97 -3.00 -3.53
N PRO A 177 -20.89 -3.65 -4.70
CA PRO A 177 -19.68 -3.65 -5.54
C PRO A 177 -19.20 -2.29 -6.04
N HIS A 178 -20.06 -1.28 -6.08
CA HIS A 178 -19.77 0.04 -6.65
C HIS A 178 -19.67 1.15 -5.61
N GLU A 179 -19.62 0.80 -4.33
CA GLU A 179 -19.66 1.77 -3.25
C GLU A 179 -18.26 2.03 -2.68
N LEU A 180 -17.91 3.31 -2.59
CA LEU A 180 -16.65 3.78 -2.00
C LEU A 180 -16.76 3.87 -0.47
N ASP A 181 -17.95 4.17 0.03
CA ASP A 181 -18.23 4.27 1.45
C ASP A 181 -18.81 2.94 1.97
N LEU A 182 -18.35 2.50 3.13
CA LEU A 182 -18.82 1.28 3.78
C LEU A 182 -19.54 1.66 5.08
N PRO A 183 -20.85 2.02 5.01
CA PRO A 183 -21.58 2.40 6.20
C PRO A 183 -21.63 1.23 7.19
N GLU A 184 -21.33 1.54 8.45
CA GLU A 184 -21.33 0.59 9.56
C GLU A 184 -22.65 0.70 10.33
N PHE A 185 -23.47 -0.35 10.28
CA PHE A 185 -24.76 -0.42 10.96
C PHE A 185 -24.59 -1.05 12.32
N LEU A 186 -24.98 -0.32 13.37
CA LEU A 186 -25.01 -0.87 14.72
C LEU A 186 -26.31 -1.61 14.96
N ALA A 187 -26.21 -2.85 15.45
CA ALA A 187 -27.36 -3.63 15.86
C ALA A 187 -27.12 -4.36 17.17
N THR A 188 -28.20 -4.57 17.92
CA THR A 188 -28.20 -5.35 19.16
C THR A 188 -28.93 -6.67 18.94
N CYS A 189 -28.37 -7.76 19.46
CA CYS A 189 -29.06 -9.05 19.44
C CYS A 189 -30.25 -9.01 20.40
N ASN A 190 -31.47 -9.15 19.88
CA ASN A 190 -32.68 -9.18 20.69
C ASN A 190 -33.03 -10.60 21.14
N PHE A 191 -32.81 -11.58 20.26
CA PHE A 191 -33.19 -12.97 20.50
C PHE A 191 -32.32 -13.92 19.66
N SER A 192 -32.13 -15.14 20.15
CA SER A 192 -31.43 -16.21 19.45
C SER A 192 -32.20 -17.51 19.60
N GLU A 193 -32.45 -18.20 18.48
CA GLU A 193 -33.15 -19.48 18.45
C GLU A 193 -32.37 -20.53 17.69
N GLU A 194 -32.52 -21.79 18.08
CA GLU A 194 -31.92 -22.92 17.35
C GLU A 194 -32.72 -23.21 16.07
N ASN A 195 -32.01 -23.37 14.97
CA ASN A 195 -32.61 -23.78 13.71
C ASN A 195 -33.07 -25.25 13.82
N LYS A 196 -34.38 -25.49 13.80
CA LYS A 196 -34.96 -26.83 13.90
C LYS A 196 -34.61 -27.74 12.71
N ALA A 197 -34.26 -27.16 11.56
CA ALA A 197 -33.91 -27.93 10.36
C ALA A 197 -32.43 -28.37 10.35
N GLU A 198 -31.53 -27.58 10.93
CA GLU A 198 -30.09 -27.83 10.92
C GLU A 198 -29.51 -27.75 12.34
N LYS A 199 -29.16 -28.91 12.89
CA LYS A 199 -28.58 -29.00 14.23
C LYS A 199 -27.26 -28.23 14.31
N GLY A 200 -27.12 -27.39 15.33
CA GLY A 200 -25.92 -26.56 15.54
C GLY A 200 -25.88 -25.26 14.76
N GLN A 201 -26.98 -24.89 14.08
CA GLN A 201 -27.17 -23.56 13.51
C GLN A 201 -28.20 -22.79 14.33
N HIS A 202 -27.97 -21.49 14.47
CA HIS A 202 -28.83 -20.58 15.24
C HIS A 202 -29.23 -19.38 14.39
N PHE A 203 -30.50 -18.99 14.50
CA PHE A 203 -30.99 -17.71 13.98
C PHE A 203 -30.84 -16.66 15.07
N ASN A 204 -30.04 -15.63 14.79
CA ASN A 204 -29.81 -14.53 15.71
C ASN A 204 -30.49 -13.29 15.16
N HIS A 205 -31.47 -12.78 15.91
CA HIS A 205 -32.29 -11.64 15.56
C HIS A 205 -31.63 -10.37 16.06
N PHE A 206 -31.26 -9.49 15.13
CA PHE A 206 -30.62 -8.21 15.39
C PHE A 206 -31.56 -7.07 15.05
N VAL A 207 -31.61 -6.08 15.95
CA VAL A 207 -32.38 -4.84 15.75
C VAL A 207 -31.40 -3.68 15.61
N PHE A 208 -31.54 -2.92 14.52
CA PHE A 208 -30.71 -1.75 14.28
C PHE A 208 -31.05 -0.61 15.25
N PHE A 209 -30.05 0.19 15.60
CA PHE A 209 -30.25 1.40 16.38
C PHE A 209 -29.32 2.53 15.91
N GLY A 210 -29.66 3.77 16.27
CA GLY A 210 -28.90 4.94 15.81
C GLY A 210 -29.05 5.21 14.30
N MET A 211 -30.18 4.79 13.70
CA MET A 211 -30.42 4.96 12.28
C MET A 211 -30.69 6.41 11.91
N SER A 212 -29.96 6.88 10.90
CA SER A 212 -30.15 8.16 10.23
C SER A 212 -30.77 7.93 8.85
N ASP A 213 -31.29 8.99 8.22
CA ASP A 213 -31.84 8.90 6.86
C ASP A 213 -30.81 8.36 5.86
N HIS A 214 -29.53 8.73 6.03
CA HIS A 214 -28.43 8.20 5.23
C HIS A 214 -28.36 6.67 5.29
N PHE A 215 -28.44 6.11 6.50
CA PHE A 215 -28.41 4.67 6.71
C PHE A 215 -29.66 3.96 6.14
N LEU A 216 -30.84 4.55 6.30
CA LEU A 216 -32.08 3.99 5.76
C LEU A 216 -32.08 3.96 4.23
N ILE A 217 -31.58 5.02 3.59
CA ILE A 217 -31.41 5.06 2.13
C ILE A 217 -30.48 3.94 1.68
N HIS A 218 -29.38 3.71 2.41
CA HIS A 218 -28.45 2.63 2.10
C HIS A 218 -29.09 1.25 2.16
N ILE A 219 -29.74 0.96 3.28
CA ILE A 219 -30.48 -0.29 3.53
C ILE A 219 -31.49 -0.56 2.41
N ARG A 220 -32.29 0.46 2.03
CA ARG A 220 -33.29 0.34 0.96
C ARG A 220 -32.67 0.04 -0.41
N ARG A 221 -31.55 0.70 -0.74
CA ARG A 221 -30.81 0.43 -1.98
C ARG A 221 -30.27 -0.99 -2.00
N TRP A 222 -29.71 -1.45 -0.89
CA TRP A 222 -29.20 -2.82 -0.74
C TRP A 222 -30.31 -3.87 -0.90
N ILE A 223 -31.47 -3.67 -0.25
CA ILE A 223 -32.64 -4.56 -0.41
C ILE A 223 -33.07 -4.64 -1.88
N LEU A 224 -33.19 -3.50 -2.55
CA LEU A 224 -33.61 -3.43 -3.94
C LEU A 224 -32.63 -4.19 -4.85
N GLN A 225 -31.33 -3.96 -4.70
CA GLN A 225 -30.31 -4.61 -5.51
C GLN A 225 -30.27 -6.12 -5.28
N ASN A 226 -30.31 -6.57 -4.04
CA ASN A 226 -30.36 -8.00 -3.75
C ASN A 226 -31.61 -8.67 -4.31
N HIS A 227 -32.77 -8.03 -4.23
CA HIS A 227 -33.98 -8.55 -4.84
C HIS A 227 -33.87 -8.67 -6.38
N VAL A 228 -33.22 -7.72 -7.05
CA VAL A 228 -32.92 -7.83 -8.49
C VAL A 228 -31.99 -9.01 -8.77
N LEU A 229 -30.89 -9.13 -8.03
CA LEU A 229 -29.92 -10.22 -8.19
C LEU A 229 -30.53 -11.60 -7.94
N SER A 230 -31.38 -11.73 -6.92
CA SER A 230 -32.09 -12.99 -6.65
C SER A 230 -33.03 -13.38 -7.80
N LYS A 231 -33.74 -12.42 -8.40
CA LYS A 231 -34.62 -12.68 -9.55
C LYS A 231 -33.86 -13.05 -10.82
N GLU A 232 -32.72 -12.42 -11.07
CA GLU A 232 -31.86 -12.77 -12.20
C GLU A 232 -31.32 -14.20 -12.05
N ALA A 233 -30.93 -14.59 -10.84
CA ALA A 233 -30.47 -15.95 -10.55
C ALA A 233 -31.56 -17.03 -10.73
N GLU A 234 -32.82 -16.73 -10.43
CA GLU A 234 -33.96 -17.65 -10.62
C GLU A 234 -34.42 -17.77 -12.08
N GLY A 235 -34.14 -16.74 -12.90
CA GLY A 235 -34.52 -16.69 -14.32
C GLY A 235 -33.54 -17.35 -15.28
N THR A 236 -32.43 -17.89 -14.78
CA THR A 236 -31.36 -18.54 -15.57
C THR A 236 -31.34 -20.05 -15.33
#